data_AF-A0A0Q9PJQ1-F1
#
_entry.id   AF-A0A0Q9PJQ1-F1
#
_cell.length_a   1.000
_cell.length_b   1.000
_cell.length_c   1.000
_cell.angle_alpha   90.00
_cell.angle_beta   90.00
_cell.angle_gamma   90.00
#
_symmetry.space_group_name_H-M   'P 1'
#
loop_
_entity.id
_entity.type
_entity.pdbx_description
1 polymer ?
#
loop_
_entity_poly.entity_id
_entity_poly.type
_entity_poly.pdbx_seq_one_letter_code
_entity_poly.pdbx_strand_id
1 'polypeptide(L)'
;MTDIRSNWHRRHKEGLTAGERAADTLRNGMGSWPFVGIFLAFMAAWAALNSYVLAANAWDPYPYILLNLFLSMLAGLQGAILLIAAKRQDAIASAMAQHDYETDVRAAAHIEMLMNINAEQLKLLQELRDMRGQVQAGTVGEQRP
;
A
#
# COMPACT_ATOMS: atom_id res chain seq x y z
N MET A 1 17.90 -21.67 -17.11
CA MET A 1 17.93 -20.21 -16.87
C MET A 1 16.72 -19.86 -16.02
N THR A 2 16.98 -19.18 -14.92
CA THR A 2 16.28 -19.23 -13.64
C THR A 2 14.95 -18.47 -13.65
N ASP A 3 13.91 -19.08 -13.08
CA ASP A 3 12.58 -18.51 -12.87
C ASP A 3 12.63 -17.44 -11.75
N ILE A 4 12.80 -16.16 -12.14
CA ILE A 4 12.77 -14.99 -11.26
C ILE A 4 11.37 -14.33 -11.31
N ARG A 5 10.29 -15.11 -11.14
CA ARG A 5 8.95 -14.55 -10.88
C ARG A 5 8.22 -15.24 -9.74
N SER A 6 8.95 -15.67 -8.70
CA SER A 6 8.29 -15.96 -7.43
C SER A 6 7.86 -14.65 -6.77
N ASN A 7 6.68 -14.17 -7.18
CA ASN A 7 5.99 -13.00 -6.62
C ASN A 7 6.03 -13.05 -5.08
N TRP A 8 6.66 -12.05 -4.46
CA TRP A 8 6.74 -11.87 -3.02
C TRP A 8 5.35 -11.90 -2.35
N HIS A 9 4.33 -11.51 -3.12
CA HIS A 9 2.90 -11.63 -2.81
C HIS A 9 2.43 -13.05 -2.42
N ARG A 10 3.09 -14.12 -2.89
CA ARG A 10 2.67 -15.50 -2.60
C ARG A 10 3.24 -16.03 -1.29
N ARG A 11 4.46 -15.64 -0.91
CA ARG A 11 5.11 -16.05 0.35
C ARG A 11 4.45 -15.45 1.61
N HIS A 12 3.77 -14.30 1.48
CA HIS A 12 2.99 -13.72 2.58
C HIS A 12 1.63 -14.39 2.84
N LYS A 13 1.19 -15.34 1.99
CA LYS A 13 -0.09 -16.06 2.17
C LYS A 13 0.02 -17.38 2.94
N GLU A 14 1.24 -17.87 3.16
CA GLU A 14 1.47 -19.23 3.69
C GLU A 14 1.76 -19.26 5.19
N GLY A 15 1.85 -18.09 5.85
CA GLY A 15 2.00 -17.96 7.31
C GLY A 15 0.79 -17.39 8.05
N LEU A 16 -0.36 -17.22 7.38
CA LEU A 16 -1.55 -16.66 8.01
C LEU A 16 -2.20 -17.69 8.92
N THR A 17 -2.22 -17.41 10.22
CA THR A 17 -3.00 -18.18 11.19
C THR A 17 -4.48 -18.21 10.76
N ALA A 18 -5.22 -19.26 11.15
CA ALA A 18 -6.64 -19.38 10.80
C ALA A 18 -7.46 -18.13 11.19
N GLY A 19 -7.06 -17.45 12.26
CA GLY A 19 -7.64 -16.18 12.70
C GLY A 19 -7.41 -15.02 11.73
N GLU A 20 -6.24 -14.91 11.10
CA GLU A 20 -5.95 -13.84 10.14
C GLU A 20 -6.71 -14.04 8.82
N ARG A 21 -6.92 -15.28 8.38
CA ARG A 21 -7.77 -15.59 7.21
C ARG A 21 -9.24 -15.29 7.46
N ALA A 22 -9.73 -15.60 8.67
CA ALA A 22 -11.09 -15.27 9.09
C ALA A 22 -11.27 -13.74 9.20
N ALA A 23 -10.30 -13.04 9.77
CA ALA A 23 -10.31 -11.58 9.87
C ALA A 23 -10.30 -10.88 8.50
N ASP A 24 -9.49 -11.34 7.54
CA ASP A 24 -9.47 -10.77 6.18
C ASP A 24 -10.80 -11.02 5.43
N THR A 25 -11.43 -12.16 5.65
CA THR A 25 -12.74 -12.50 5.05
C THR A 25 -13.87 -11.69 5.70
N LEU A 26 -13.86 -11.57 7.02
CA LEU A 26 -14.79 -10.72 7.77
C LEU A 26 -14.64 -9.24 7.39
N ARG A 27 -13.40 -8.72 7.28
CA ARG A 27 -13.13 -7.35 6.85
C ARG A 27 -13.68 -7.07 5.46
N ASN A 28 -13.42 -7.96 4.51
CA ASN A 28 -13.87 -7.78 3.13
C ASN A 28 -15.40 -7.91 2.98
N GLY A 29 -16.06 -8.71 3.83
CA GLY A 29 -17.52 -8.85 3.84
C GLY A 29 -18.27 -7.72 4.57
N MET A 30 -17.74 -7.27 5.71
CA MET A 30 -18.35 -6.25 6.58
C MET A 30 -18.24 -4.82 6.01
N GLY A 31 -17.32 -4.57 5.08
CA GLY A 31 -17.16 -3.29 4.39
C GLY A 31 -18.10 -3.05 3.20
N SER A 32 -18.99 -4.00 2.88
CA SER A 32 -19.91 -3.88 1.75
C SER A 32 -21.20 -3.15 2.13
N TRP A 33 -21.63 -2.18 1.30
CA TRP A 33 -22.93 -1.50 1.44
C TRP A 33 -24.16 -2.42 1.64
N PRO A 34 -24.28 -3.61 1.00
CA PRO A 34 -25.39 -4.53 1.27
C PRO A 34 -25.36 -5.17 2.67
N PHE A 35 -24.19 -5.33 3.29
CA PHE A 35 -24.09 -5.90 4.65
C PHE A 35 -24.73 -4.96 5.69
N VAL A 36 -24.50 -3.65 5.54
CA VAL A 36 -25.13 -2.62 6.39
C VAL A 36 -26.65 -2.68 6.30
N GLY A 37 -27.19 -2.87 5.08
CA GLY A 37 -28.63 -3.00 4.86
C GLY A 37 -29.23 -4.24 5.53
N ILE A 38 -28.57 -5.40 5.43
CA ILE A 38 -29.02 -6.64 6.10
C ILE A 38 -28.96 -6.47 7.62
N PHE A 39 -27.90 -5.84 8.14
CA PHE A 39 -27.74 -5.61 9.58
C PHE A 39 -28.84 -4.71 10.14
N LEU A 40 -29.15 -3.60 9.46
CA LEU A 40 -30.25 -2.71 9.83
C LEU A 40 -31.61 -3.40 9.74
N ALA A 41 -31.84 -4.21 8.70
CA ALA A 41 -33.06 -4.99 8.56
C ALA A 41 -33.21 -6.03 9.69
N PHE A 42 -32.12 -6.71 10.07
CA PHE A 42 -32.11 -7.64 11.20
C PHE A 42 -32.43 -6.93 12.52
N MET A 43 -31.83 -5.78 12.77
CA MET A 43 -32.12 -4.96 13.96
C MET A 43 -33.58 -4.52 14.01
N ALA A 44 -34.12 -4.02 12.89
CA ALA A 44 -35.51 -3.62 12.78
C ALA A 44 -36.47 -4.82 12.98
N ALA A 45 -36.15 -5.98 12.39
CA ALA A 45 -36.92 -7.20 12.56
C ALA A 45 -36.89 -7.70 14.02
N TRP A 46 -35.74 -7.63 14.68
CA TRP A 46 -35.60 -8.03 16.09
C TRP A 46 -36.39 -7.10 17.02
N ALA A 47 -36.28 -5.79 16.81
CA ALA A 47 -37.04 -4.79 17.57
C ALA A 47 -38.56 -4.95 17.34
N ALA A 48 -38.98 -5.19 16.09
CA ALA A 48 -40.37 -5.43 15.75
C ALA A 48 -40.89 -6.75 16.37
N LEU A 49 -40.12 -7.83 16.32
CA LEU A 49 -40.49 -9.12 16.91
C LEU A 49 -40.65 -9.01 18.43
N ASN A 50 -39.70 -8.39 19.13
CA ASN A 50 -39.79 -8.20 20.58
C ASN A 50 -40.94 -7.24 20.98
N SER A 51 -41.16 -6.17 20.21
CA SER A 51 -42.23 -5.20 20.51
C SER A 51 -43.63 -5.71 20.19
N TYR A 52 -43.83 -6.41 19.06
CA TYR A 52 -45.17 -6.82 18.61
C TYR A 52 -45.57 -8.22 19.05
N VAL A 53 -44.65 -9.19 19.11
CA VAL A 53 -44.99 -10.60 19.43
C VAL A 53 -44.93 -10.87 20.94
N LEU A 54 -44.10 -10.13 21.67
CA LEU A 54 -43.81 -10.40 23.07
C LEU A 54 -44.21 -9.25 24.01
N ALA A 55 -45.15 -8.38 23.61
CA ALA A 55 -45.58 -7.20 24.36
C ALA A 55 -46.00 -7.48 25.84
N ALA A 56 -46.44 -8.70 26.16
CA ALA A 56 -46.83 -9.11 27.52
C ALA A 56 -45.73 -9.85 28.31
N ASN A 57 -44.72 -10.42 27.65
CA ASN A 57 -43.60 -11.19 28.24
C ASN A 57 -42.28 -10.80 27.57
N ALA A 58 -42.04 -9.50 27.40
CA ALA A 58 -40.94 -9.00 26.59
C ALA A 58 -39.61 -9.47 27.18
N TRP A 59 -38.86 -10.25 26.41
CA TRP A 59 -37.59 -10.84 26.81
C TRP A 59 -36.48 -9.78 26.83
N ASP A 60 -36.64 -8.72 26.02
CA ASP A 60 -35.82 -7.50 26.01
C ASP A 60 -36.74 -6.25 25.90
N PRO A 61 -37.33 -5.77 27.02
CA PRO A 61 -38.15 -4.56 27.04
C PRO A 61 -37.32 -3.32 26.65
N TYR A 62 -38.00 -2.28 26.15
CA TYR A 62 -37.38 -0.97 25.93
C TYR A 62 -36.67 -0.51 27.22
N PRO A 63 -35.34 -0.25 27.23
CA PRO A 63 -34.47 0.25 26.15
C PRO A 63 -33.51 -0.79 25.49
N TYR A 64 -33.92 -2.05 25.29
CA TYR A 64 -33.18 -3.09 24.57
C TYR A 64 -31.72 -3.31 25.05
N ILE A 65 -31.57 -3.70 26.31
CA ILE A 65 -30.27 -3.78 26.98
C ILE A 65 -29.38 -4.89 26.39
N LEU A 66 -29.97 -6.01 25.99
CA LEU A 66 -29.22 -7.14 25.44
C LEU A 66 -28.69 -6.82 24.05
N LEU A 67 -29.51 -6.18 23.23
CA LEU A 67 -29.12 -5.73 21.89
C LEU A 67 -28.00 -4.68 21.98
N ASN A 68 -28.13 -3.68 22.87
CA ASN A 68 -27.08 -2.68 23.06
C ASN A 68 -25.77 -3.29 23.58
N LEU A 69 -25.84 -4.25 24.50
CA LEU A 69 -24.66 -4.95 25.00
C LEU A 69 -23.97 -5.74 23.87
N PHE A 70 -24.73 -6.48 23.07
CA PHE A 70 -24.19 -7.24 21.95
C PHE A 70 -23.54 -6.34 20.88
N LEU A 71 -24.17 -5.21 20.55
CA LEU A 71 -23.59 -4.21 19.66
C LEU A 71 -22.28 -3.63 20.20
N SER A 72 -22.23 -3.33 21.50
CA SER A 72 -21.03 -2.78 22.13
C SER A 72 -19.87 -3.77 22.09
N MET A 73 -20.15 -5.05 22.34
CA MET A 73 -19.15 -6.12 22.22
C MET A 73 -18.69 -6.30 20.77
N LEU A 74 -19.62 -6.28 19.79
CA LEU A 74 -19.27 -6.35 18.37
C LEU A 74 -18.39 -5.18 17.94
N ALA A 75 -18.72 -3.95 18.35
CA ALA A 75 -17.92 -2.77 18.06
C ALA A 75 -16.51 -2.84 18.69
N GLY A 76 -16.40 -3.32 19.94
CA GLY A 76 -15.12 -3.55 20.60
C GLY A 76 -14.26 -4.60 19.86
N LEU A 77 -14.86 -5.71 19.45
CA LEU A 77 -14.19 -6.74 18.66
C LEU A 77 -13.75 -6.21 17.29
N GLN A 78 -14.60 -5.41 16.62
CA GLN A 78 -14.26 -4.76 15.36
C GLN A 78 -13.05 -3.83 15.52
N GLY A 79 -13.02 -3.01 16.58
CA GLY A 79 -11.89 -2.14 16.90
C GLY A 79 -10.59 -2.90 17.15
N ALA A 80 -10.65 -4.02 17.89
CA ALA A 80 -9.49 -4.87 18.14
C ALA A 80 -8.95 -5.52 16.85
N ILE A 81 -9.83 -6.05 15.99
CA ILE A 81 -9.46 -6.62 14.69
C ILE A 81 -8.82 -5.54 13.81
N LEU A 82 -9.39 -4.33 13.79
CA LEU A 82 -8.83 -3.20 13.04
C LEU A 82 -7.43 -2.84 13.54
N LEU A 83 -7.21 -2.80 14.85
CA LEU A 83 -5.90 -2.50 15.44
C LEU A 83 -4.85 -3.57 15.11
N ILE A 84 -5.23 -4.86 15.13
CA ILE A 84 -4.35 -5.96 14.73
C ILE A 84 -4.00 -5.84 13.24
N ALA A 85 -5.00 -5.56 12.40
CA ALA A 85 -4.79 -5.38 10.97
C ALA A 85 -3.88 -4.16 10.68
N ALA A 86 -4.06 -3.05 11.39
CA ALA A 86 -3.24 -1.85 11.28
C ALA A 86 -1.78 -2.13 11.68
N LYS A 87 -1.54 -2.74 12.84
CA LYS A 87 -0.19 -3.11 13.29
C LYS A 87 0.57 -3.95 12.26
N ARG A 88 -0.13 -4.87 11.58
CA ARG A 88 0.47 -5.69 10.51
C ARG A 88 0.77 -4.85 9.26
N GLN A 89 -0.13 -3.97 8.83
CA GLN A 89 0.11 -3.09 7.68
C GLN A 89 1.28 -2.13 7.94
N ASP A 90 1.38 -1.55 9.14
CA ASP A 90 2.47 -0.65 9.51
C ASP A 90 3.84 -1.33 9.47
N ALA A 91 3.94 -2.58 9.94
CA ALA A 91 5.17 -3.36 9.86
C ALA A 91 5.61 -3.61 8.41
N ILE A 92 4.67 -3.93 7.52
CA ILE A 92 4.95 -4.13 6.09
C ILE A 92 5.34 -2.78 5.45
N ALA A 93 4.62 -1.70 5.76
CA ALA A 93 4.89 -0.36 5.25
C ALA A 93 6.28 0.14 5.66
N SER A 94 6.70 -0.09 6.90
CA SER A 94 8.04 0.27 7.38
C SER A 94 9.14 -0.52 6.66
N ALA A 95 8.94 -1.83 6.43
CA ALA A 95 9.90 -2.63 5.68
C ALA A 95 10.00 -2.20 4.21
N MET A 96 8.87 -1.86 3.57
CA MET A 96 8.87 -1.31 2.21
C MET A 96 9.57 0.04 2.14
N ALA A 97 9.29 0.94 3.09
CA ALA A 97 9.93 2.27 3.14
C ALA A 97 11.47 2.17 3.26
N GLN A 98 11.99 1.23 4.04
CA GLN A 98 13.43 1.01 4.14
C GLN A 98 14.04 0.52 2.82
N HIS A 99 13.35 -0.37 2.12
CA HIS A 99 13.81 -0.88 0.84
C HIS A 99 13.77 0.17 -0.27
N ASP A 100 12.71 0.97 -0.31
CA ASP A 100 12.57 2.10 -1.22
C ASP A 100 13.68 3.12 -0.96
N TYR A 101 13.96 3.45 0.30
CA TYR A 101 15.06 4.34 0.67
C TYR A 101 16.42 3.85 0.17
N GLU A 102 16.75 2.57 0.38
CA GLU A 102 18.00 2.01 -0.13
C GLU A 102 18.09 2.05 -1.66
N THR A 103 16.97 1.81 -2.33
CA THR A 103 16.89 1.84 -3.79
C THR A 103 17.08 3.26 -4.32
N ASP A 104 16.44 4.24 -3.67
CA ASP A 104 16.56 5.66 -4.01
C ASP A 104 17.99 6.17 -3.83
N VAL A 105 18.67 5.79 -2.74
CA VAL A 105 20.08 6.16 -2.52
C VAL A 105 20.99 5.56 -3.60
N ARG A 106 20.79 4.28 -3.95
CA ARG A 106 21.55 3.65 -5.05
C ARG A 106 21.26 4.34 -6.39
N ALA A 107 19.99 4.65 -6.67
CA ALA A 107 19.60 5.36 -7.88
C ALA A 107 20.24 6.76 -7.96
N ALA A 108 20.27 7.49 -6.85
CA ALA A 108 20.94 8.79 -6.77
C ALA A 108 22.44 8.68 -7.10
N ALA A 109 23.14 7.69 -6.54
CA ALA A 109 24.55 7.44 -6.86
C ALA A 109 24.77 7.09 -8.35
N HIS A 110 23.87 6.29 -8.94
CA HIS A 110 23.92 5.99 -10.38
C HIS A 110 23.68 7.24 -11.24
N ILE A 111 22.74 8.11 -10.85
CA ILE A 111 22.48 9.38 -11.54
C ILE A 111 23.72 10.29 -11.48
N GLU A 112 24.35 10.41 -10.30
CA GLU A 112 25.57 11.19 -10.14
C GLU A 112 26.71 10.67 -11.03
N MET A 113 26.89 9.34 -11.07
CA MET A 113 27.86 8.71 -11.97
C MET A 113 27.57 9.03 -13.45
N LEU A 114 26.30 8.95 -13.88
CA LEU A 114 25.91 9.29 -15.25
C LEU A 114 26.11 10.77 -15.56
N MET A 115 25.87 11.66 -14.60
CA MET A 115 26.13 13.10 -14.76
C MET A 115 27.63 13.37 -14.93
N ASN A 116 28.49 12.72 -14.15
CA ASN A 116 29.93 12.85 -14.28
C ASN A 116 30.44 12.36 -15.64
N ILE A 117 29.95 11.20 -16.10
CA ILE A 117 30.30 10.68 -17.43
C ILE A 117 29.85 11.66 -18.53
N ASN A 118 28.63 12.20 -18.46
CA ASN A 118 28.15 13.19 -19.42
C ASN A 118 29.02 14.47 -19.42
N ALA A 119 29.45 14.92 -18.23
CA ALA A 119 30.33 16.08 -18.11
C ALA A 119 31.71 15.83 -18.73
N GLU A 120 32.28 14.63 -18.56
CA GLU A 120 33.52 14.22 -19.22
C GLU A 120 33.36 14.15 -20.74
N GLN A 121 32.26 13.54 -21.22
CA GLN A 121 31.95 13.50 -22.65
C GLN A 121 31.85 14.91 -23.26
N LEU A 122 31.24 15.85 -22.53
CA LEU A 122 31.14 17.24 -22.99
C LEU A 122 32.52 17.91 -23.11
N LYS A 123 33.44 17.66 -22.17
CA LYS A 123 34.83 18.16 -22.25
C LYS A 123 35.56 17.60 -23.46
N LEU A 124 35.48 16.29 -23.70
CA LEU A 124 36.10 15.66 -24.88
C LEU A 124 35.54 16.23 -26.19
N LEU A 125 34.23 16.47 -26.25
CA LEU A 125 33.61 17.11 -27.42
C LEU A 125 34.09 18.55 -27.64
N GLN A 126 34.35 19.31 -26.56
CA GLN A 126 34.93 20.64 -26.65
C GLN A 126 36.37 20.59 -27.16
N GLU A 127 37.22 19.71 -26.62
CA GLU A 127 38.61 19.53 -27.08
C GLU A 127 38.69 19.13 -28.56
N LEU A 128 37.84 18.19 -29.01
CA LEU A 128 37.75 17.81 -30.42
C LEU A 128 37.31 18.99 -31.31
N ARG A 129 36.40 19.83 -30.83
CA ARG A 129 35.97 21.03 -31.55
C ARG A 129 37.12 22.04 -31.68
N ASP A 130 37.88 22.25 -30.62
CA ASP A 130 39.00 23.20 -30.60
C ASP A 130 40.15 22.72 -31.49
N MET A 131 40.51 21.43 -31.41
CA MET A 131 41.51 20.82 -32.30
C MET A 131 41.13 20.99 -33.78
N ARG A 132 39.87 20.71 -34.15
CA ARG A 132 39.40 20.91 -35.52
C ARG A 132 39.48 22.38 -35.95
N GLY A 133 39.18 23.32 -35.06
CA GLY A 133 39.33 24.75 -35.31
C GLY A 133 40.78 25.14 -35.60
N GLN A 134 41.74 24.61 -34.84
CA GLN A 134 43.18 24.85 -35.06
C GLN A 134 43.68 24.25 -36.38
N VAL A 135 43.27 23.02 -36.72
CA VAL A 135 43.62 22.38 -38.00
C VAL A 135 43.09 23.20 -39.17
N GLN A 136 41.84 23.67 -39.12
CA GLN A 136 41.28 24.53 -40.16
C GLN A 136 42.01 25.87 -40.28
N ALA A 137 42.37 26.50 -39.16
CA ALA A 137 43.16 27.74 -39.18
C ALA A 137 44.57 27.53 -39.78
N GLY A 138 45.24 26.41 -39.45
CA GLY A 138 46.55 26.05 -40.01
C GLY A 138 46.51 25.78 -41.51
N THR A 139 45.51 25.03 -41.99
CA THR A 139 45.34 24.76 -43.43
C THR A 139 45.03 26.00 -44.28
N VAL A 140 44.41 27.03 -43.69
CA VAL A 140 44.11 28.31 -44.37
C VAL A 140 45.32 29.26 -44.37
N GLY A 141 46.24 29.13 -43.40
CA GLY A 141 47.50 29.88 -43.35
C GLY A 141 48.52 29.42 -44.38
N GLU A 142 48.59 28.11 -44.66
CA GLU A 142 49.57 27.51 -45.58
C GLU A 142 49.23 27.73 -47.08
N GLN A 143 48.02 28.22 -47.39
CA GLN A 143 47.56 28.49 -48.77
C GLN A 143 47.62 29.98 -49.16
N ARG A 144 48.20 30.86 -48.33
CA ARG A 144 48.43 32.26 -48.73
C ARG A 144 49.81 32.39 -49.42
N PRO A 145 49.85 32.73 -50.73
CA PRO A 145 51.09 33.04 -51.43
C PRO A 145 51.73 34.34 -50.95
#